data_AF-A0A926KLK5-F1
#
_entry.id   AF-A0A926KLK5-F1
#
_cell.length_a   1.000
_cell.length_b   1.000
_cell.length_c   1.000
_cell.angle_alpha   90.00
_cell.angle_beta   90.00
_cell.angle_gamma   90.00
#
_symmetry.space_group_name_H-M   'P 1'
#
loop_
_entity.id
_entity.type
_entity.pdbx_description
1 polymer ?
#
loop_
_entity_poly.entity_id
_entity_poly.type
_entity_poly.pdbx_seq_one_letter_code
_entity_poly.pdbx_strand_id
1 'polypeptide(L)'
;MNRSDVILELQLVPELLKQAEAIYVDAVNELALAKHQLLAKECEVIGEGLVTGKNELQRQAELWPYTRDLQQQVLRMEASVEHTKVEFHYYKRKLENLQTIAKMMIIL
;
A
#
# COMPACT_ATOMS: atom_id res chain seq x y z
N MET A 1 17.61 27.49 -3.00
CA MET A 1 17.15 27.21 -1.62
C MET A 1 18.16 27.85 -0.68
N ASN A 2 17.72 28.79 0.14
CA ASN A 2 18.60 29.44 1.12
C ASN A 2 18.65 28.59 2.41
N ARG A 3 19.54 28.94 3.36
CA ARG A 3 19.72 28.18 4.61
C ARG A 3 18.44 28.11 5.46
N SER A 4 17.67 29.19 5.50
CA SER A 4 16.41 29.25 6.26
C SER A 4 15.35 28.33 5.68
N ASP A 5 15.26 28.23 4.34
CA ASP A 5 14.35 27.32 3.65
C ASP A 5 14.68 25.86 4.00
N VAL A 6 15.97 25.50 4.01
CA VAL A 6 16.42 24.13 4.35
C VAL A 6 16.05 23.77 5.79
N ILE A 7 16.24 24.70 6.72
CA ILE A 7 15.91 24.49 8.15
C ILE A 7 14.41 24.31 8.33
N LEU A 8 13.59 25.14 7.66
CA LEU A 8 12.14 25.06 7.75
C LEU A 8 11.62 23.75 7.14
N GLU A 9 12.15 23.34 5.99
CA GLU A 9 11.79 22.04 5.40
C GLU A 9 12.25 20.86 6.26
N LEU A 10 13.42 20.93 6.91
CA LEU A 10 13.87 19.89 7.84
C LEU A 10 13.00 19.76 9.10
N GLN A 11 12.25 20.80 9.47
CA GLN A 11 11.27 20.74 10.55
C GLN A 11 9.94 20.14 10.08
N LEU A 12 9.53 20.39 8.83
CA LEU A 12 8.22 20.00 8.30
C LEU A 12 8.21 18.58 7.69
N VAL A 13 9.21 18.26 6.87
CA VAL A 13 9.25 17.01 6.08
C VAL A 13 9.21 15.75 6.94
N PRO A 14 9.81 15.68 8.16
CA PRO A 14 9.64 14.52 9.03
C PRO A 14 8.18 14.23 9.41
N GLU A 15 7.37 15.27 9.66
CA GLU A 15 5.95 15.09 9.99
C GLU A 15 5.15 14.61 8.77
N LEU A 16 5.46 15.13 7.58
CA LEU A 16 4.85 14.64 6.33
C LEU A 16 5.25 13.20 6.04
N LEU A 17 6.51 12.83 6.28
CA LEU A 17 6.98 11.45 6.14
C LEU A 17 6.24 10.52 7.09
N LYS A 18 6.08 10.90 8.36
CA LYS A 18 5.33 10.13 9.35
C LYS A 18 3.87 9.95 8.94
N GLN A 19 3.22 10.99 8.42
CA GLN A 19 1.84 10.89 7.92
C GLN A 19 1.74 9.95 6.72
N ALA A 20 2.64 10.08 5.75
CA ALA A 20 2.68 9.20 4.58
C ALA A 20 2.96 7.74 4.97
N GLU A 21 3.84 7.50 5.95
CA GLU A 21 4.11 6.17 6.49
C GLU A 21 2.87 5.57 7.17
N ALA A 22 2.16 6.34 7.99
CA ALA A 22 0.91 5.88 8.63
C ALA A 22 -0.13 5.47 7.59
N ILE A 23 -0.37 6.32 6.59
CA ILE A 23 -1.31 6.05 5.49
C ILE A 23 -0.90 4.80 4.71
N TYR A 24 0.40 4.63 4.42
CA TYR A 24 0.90 3.45 3.73
C TYR A 24 0.69 2.16 4.54
N VAL A 25 0.99 2.19 5.85
CA VAL A 25 0.78 1.05 6.74
C VAL A 25 -0.70 0.68 6.85
N ASP A 26 -1.58 1.69 6.96
CA ASP A 26 -3.02 1.48 6.98
C ASP A 26 -3.51 0.82 5.68
N ALA A 27 -3.06 1.30 4.52
CA ALA A 27 -3.40 0.69 3.23
C ALA A 27 -2.92 -0.77 3.12
N VAL A 28 -1.75 -1.11 3.66
CA VAL A 28 -1.24 -2.48 3.70
C VAL A 28 -2.12 -3.37 4.59
N ASN A 29 -2.55 -2.86 5.74
CA ASN A 29 -3.45 -3.59 6.64
C ASN A 29 -4.83 -3.80 6.02
N GLU A 30 -5.40 -2.78 5.37
CA GLU A 30 -6.67 -2.90 4.65
C GLU A 30 -6.60 -3.91 3.51
N LEU A 31 -5.50 -3.93 2.76
CA LEU A 31 -5.26 -4.94 1.73
C LEU A 31 -5.21 -6.36 2.32
N ALA A 32 -4.52 -6.54 3.45
CA ALA A 32 -4.44 -7.84 4.12
C ALA A 32 -5.83 -8.31 4.57
N LEU A 33 -6.65 -7.41 5.14
CA LEU A 33 -8.03 -7.69 5.52
C LEU A 33 -8.89 -8.08 4.31
N ALA A 34 -8.80 -7.34 3.20
CA ALA A 34 -9.53 -7.66 1.97
C ALA A 34 -9.15 -9.03 1.40
N LYS A 35 -7.86 -9.38 1.43
CA LYS A 35 -7.37 -10.71 1.02
C LYS A 35 -7.91 -11.82 1.92
N HIS A 36 -7.97 -11.59 3.24
CA HIS A 36 -8.57 -12.54 4.17
C HIS A 36 -10.08 -12.71 3.95
N GLN A 37 -10.80 -11.63 3.66
CA GLN A 37 -12.24 -11.68 3.35
C GLN A 37 -12.51 -12.47 2.06
N LEU A 38 -11.71 -12.24 1.02
CA LEU A 38 -11.77 -13.02 -0.22
C LEU A 38 -11.53 -14.51 0.05
N LEU A 39 -10.46 -14.84 0.77
CA LEU A 39 -10.12 -16.23 1.11
C LEU A 39 -11.23 -16.90 1.92
N ALA A 40 -11.79 -16.20 2.91
CA ALA A 40 -12.90 -16.71 3.71
C ALA A 40 -14.11 -17.04 2.82
N LYS A 41 -14.44 -16.16 1.86
CA LYS A 41 -15.54 -16.40 0.92
C LYS A 41 -15.24 -17.56 -0.02
N GLU A 42 -14.02 -17.70 -0.51
CA GLU A 42 -13.59 -18.84 -1.32
C GLU A 42 -13.75 -20.15 -0.56
N CYS A 43 -13.31 -20.21 0.70
CA CYS A 43 -13.48 -21.37 1.56
C CYS A 43 -14.96 -21.71 1.81
N GLU A 44 -15.81 -20.71 2.01
CA GLU A 44 -17.26 -20.90 2.19
C GLU A 44 -17.90 -21.54 0.94
N VAL A 45 -17.66 -20.97 -0.24
CA VAL A 45 -18.22 -21.46 -1.52
C VAL A 45 -17.73 -22.88 -1.84
N ILE A 46 -16.47 -23.19 -1.53
CA ILE A 46 -15.92 -24.56 -1.65
C ILE A 46 -16.60 -25.50 -0.65
N GLY A 47 -16.76 -25.07 0.62
CA GLY A 47 -17.37 -25.86 1.68
C GLY A 47 -18.84 -26.19 1.41
N GLU A 48 -19.56 -25.31 0.71
CA GLU A 48 -20.94 -25.53 0.24
C GLU A 48 -21.04 -26.50 -0.95
N GLY A 49 -19.90 -26.93 -1.51
CA GLY A 49 -19.86 -27.85 -2.65
C GLY A 49 -20.19 -27.21 -3.99
N LEU A 50 -20.16 -25.87 -4.07
CA LEU A 50 -20.43 -25.11 -5.30
C LEU A 50 -19.26 -25.13 -6.28
N VAL A 51 -18.09 -25.64 -5.85
CA VAL A 51 -16.88 -25.79 -6.66
C VAL A 51 -16.60 -27.30 -6.82
N THR A 52 -16.61 -27.77 -8.06
CA THR A 52 -16.38 -29.18 -8.43
C THR A 52 -15.23 -29.37 -9.43
N GLY A 53 -14.66 -28.26 -9.91
CA GLY A 53 -13.58 -28.23 -10.88
C GLY A 53 -12.40 -29.10 -10.47
N LYS A 54 -11.95 -29.94 -11.40
CA LYS A 54 -10.83 -30.87 -11.18
C LYS A 54 -9.46 -30.22 -11.42
N ASN A 55 -9.45 -29.10 -12.12
CA ASN A 55 -8.27 -28.29 -12.39
C ASN A 55 -8.48 -26.85 -11.91
N GLU A 56 -7.38 -26.10 -11.79
CA GLU A 56 -7.39 -24.74 -11.24
C GLU A 56 -8.28 -23.77 -12.03
N LEU A 57 -8.24 -23.86 -13.35
CA LEU A 57 -8.97 -22.95 -14.25
C LEU A 57 -10.48 -23.13 -14.12
N GLN A 58 -10.95 -24.37 -13.98
CA GLN A 58 -12.36 -24.68 -13.69
C GLN A 58 -12.77 -24.18 -12.31
N ARG A 59 -11.95 -24.40 -11.28
CA ARG A 59 -12.25 -23.93 -9.92
C ARG A 59 -12.36 -22.41 -9.86
N GLN A 60 -11.45 -21.69 -10.52
CA GLN A 60 -11.52 -20.23 -10.59
C GLN A 60 -12.76 -19.75 -11.35
N ALA A 61 -13.13 -20.40 -12.45
CA ALA A 61 -14.34 -20.07 -13.19
C ALA A 61 -15.62 -20.30 -12.36
N GLU A 62 -15.65 -21.33 -11.52
CA GLU A 62 -16.76 -21.64 -10.61
C GLU A 62 -16.81 -20.71 -9.39
N LEU A 63 -15.65 -20.26 -8.88
CA LEU A 63 -15.58 -19.28 -7.79
C LEU A 63 -15.96 -17.87 -8.23
N TRP A 64 -15.65 -17.50 -9.47
CA TRP A 64 -15.77 -16.14 -9.99
C TRP A 64 -17.15 -15.48 -9.75
N PRO A 65 -18.30 -16.14 -9.98
CA PRO A 65 -19.62 -15.54 -9.74
C PRO A 65 -19.84 -15.10 -8.30
N TYR A 66 -19.13 -15.72 -7.34
CA TYR A 66 -19.29 -15.50 -5.90
C TYR A 66 -18.23 -14.56 -5.32
N THR A 67 -17.07 -14.44 -5.97
CA THR A 67 -15.91 -13.75 -5.42
C THR A 67 -15.45 -12.54 -6.24
N ARG A 68 -16.00 -12.32 -7.45
CA ARG A 68 -15.58 -11.25 -8.36
C ARG A 68 -15.46 -9.88 -7.68
N ASP A 69 -16.46 -9.49 -6.91
CA ASP A 69 -16.51 -8.14 -6.33
C ASP A 69 -15.45 -7.98 -5.22
N LEU A 70 -15.19 -9.04 -4.44
CA LEU A 70 -14.09 -9.08 -3.46
C LEU A 70 -12.72 -9.09 -4.15
N GLN A 71 -12.57 -9.82 -5.26
CA GLN A 71 -11.35 -9.79 -6.07
C GLN A 71 -11.10 -8.38 -6.65
N GLN A 72 -12.15 -7.70 -7.12
CA GLN A 72 -12.04 -6.31 -7.59
C GLN A 72 -11.66 -5.36 -6.45
N GLN A 73 -12.20 -5.59 -5.24
CA GLN A 73 -11.81 -4.82 -4.06
C GLN A 73 -10.33 -5.01 -3.72
N VAL A 74 -9.84 -6.26 -3.72
CA VAL A 74 -8.41 -6.55 -3.51
C VAL A 74 -7.55 -5.80 -4.54
N LEU A 75 -7.90 -5.85 -5.83
CA LEU A 75 -7.15 -5.13 -6.87
C LEU A 75 -7.11 -3.61 -6.64
N ARG A 76 -8.21 -3.01 -6.19
CA ARG A 76 -8.25 -1.58 -5.84
C ARG A 76 -7.36 -1.27 -4.63
N MET A 77 -7.35 -2.13 -3.63
CA MET A 77 -6.49 -1.97 -2.45
C MET A 77 -5.01 -2.17 -2.79
N GLU A 78 -4.67 -3.07 -3.70
CA GLU A 78 -3.30 -3.21 -4.21
C GLU A 78 -2.83 -1.93 -4.92
N ALA A 79 -3.69 -1.33 -5.75
CA ALA A 79 -3.40 -0.05 -6.36
C ALA A 79 -3.23 1.08 -5.33
N SER A 80 -4.04 1.09 -4.26
CA SER A 80 -3.93 2.05 -3.15
C SER A 80 -2.60 1.92 -2.39
N VAL A 81 -2.18 0.68 -2.09
CA VAL A 81 -0.89 0.39 -1.46
C VAL A 81 0.26 0.91 -2.32
N GLU A 82 0.26 0.63 -3.63
CA GLU A 82 1.33 1.12 -4.50
C GLU A 82 1.33 2.65 -4.62
N HIS A 83 0.16 3.30 -4.63
CA HIS A 83 0.07 4.76 -4.63
C HIS A 83 0.67 5.38 -3.36
N THR A 84 0.25 4.91 -2.19
CA THR A 84 0.70 5.42 -0.88
C THR A 84 2.18 5.12 -0.63
N LYS A 85 2.68 4.00 -1.14
CA LYS A 85 4.11 3.65 -1.13
C LYS A 85 4.98 4.63 -1.89
N VAL A 86 4.51 5.12 -3.04
CA VAL A 86 5.23 6.13 -3.83
C VAL A 86 5.35 7.42 -3.03
N GLU A 87 4.28 7.85 -2.36
CA GLU A 87 4.28 9.05 -1.53
C GLU A 87 5.21 8.92 -0.31
N PHE A 88 5.16 7.79 0.40
CA PHE A 88 6.11 7.49 1.47
C PHE A 88 7.57 7.54 0.99
N HIS A 89 7.88 6.89 -0.13
CA HIS A 89 9.23 6.89 -0.68
C HIS A 89 9.67 8.28 -1.16
N TYR A 90 8.74 9.10 -1.65
CA TYR A 90 9.02 10.48 -2.02
C TYR A 90 9.47 11.29 -0.80
N TYR A 91 8.70 11.31 0.28
CA TYR A 91 9.07 12.07 1.48
C TYR A 91 10.34 11.54 2.14
N LYS A 92 10.56 10.22 2.10
CA LYS A 92 11.79 9.60 2.62
C LYS A 92 13.01 10.12 1.88
N ARG A 93 12.99 10.06 0.55
CA ARG A 93 14.08 10.57 -0.30
C ARG A 93 14.24 12.08 -0.16
N LYS A 94 13.14 12.83 -0.02
CA LYS A 94 13.18 14.27 0.21
C LYS A 94 13.93 14.60 1.50
N LEU A 95 13.65 13.89 2.59
CA LEU A 95 14.35 14.07 3.86
C LEU A 95 15.85 13.73 3.75
N GLU A 96 16.18 12.60 3.12
CA GLU A 96 17.58 12.18 2.90
C GLU A 96 18.37 13.23 2.09
N ASN A 97 17.74 13.80 1.06
CA ASN A 97 18.33 14.88 0.26
C ASN A 97 18.50 16.16 1.08
N LEU A 98 17.51 16.57 1.87
CA LEU A 98 17.60 17.76 2.72
C LEU A 98 18.71 17.63 3.77
N GLN A 99 18.84 16.46 4.40
CA GLN A 99 19.93 16.16 5.33
C GLN A 99 21.30 16.25 4.65
N THR A 100 21.40 15.76 3.42
CA THR A 100 22.63 15.83 2.61
C THR A 100 22.99 17.27 2.28
N ILE A 101 22.03 18.07 1.81
CA ILE A 101 22.22 19.50 1.54
C ILE A 101 22.64 20.24 2.80
N ALA A 102 21.96 20.03 3.92
CA ALA A 102 22.28 20.68 5.18
C ALA A 102 23.71 20.37 5.65
N LYS A 103 24.17 19.12 5.50
CA LYS A 103 25.57 18.74 5.78
C LYS A 103 26.56 19.49 4.89
N MET A 104 26.28 19.61 3.59
CA MET A 104 27.13 20.36 2.66
C MET A 104 27.20 21.85 3.02
N MET A 105 26.09 22.44 3.50
CA MET A 105 26.03 23.84 3.94
C MET A 105 26.74 24.11 5.27
N ILE A 106 27.08 23.09 6.05
CA ILE A 106 27.90 23.23 7.27
C ILE A 106 29.39 23.18 6.92
N ILE A 107 29.75 22.51 5.83
CA ILE A 107 31.14 22.34 5.36
C ILE A 107 31.60 23.57 4.53
N LEU A 108 30.66 24.31 3.93
CA LEU A 108 30.87 25.57 3.22
C LEU A 108 30.74 26.78 4.15
#